data_AF-A0A6I9N368-F1
#
_entry.id   AF-A0A6I9N368-F1
#
_cell.length_a   1.000
_cell.length_b   1.000
_cell.length_c   1.000
_cell.angle_alpha   90.00
_cell.angle_beta   90.00
_cell.angle_gamma   90.00
#
_symmetry.space_group_name_H-M   'P 1'
#
loop_
_entity.id
_entity.type
_entity.pdbx_description
1 polymer ?
#
loop_
_entity_poly.entity_id
_entity_poly.type
_entity_poly.pdbx_seq_one_letter_code
_entity_poly.pdbx_strand_id
1 'polypeptide(L)'
;EKCMSSMQMGTQMVKLRGGPKGLVRFFYLDEHKSCIRWRPSRKNEKAKISVDSVREVCEGKQSEIFQRYSEGSFDPNCCFSLYYGEHMESLDLVSGTGEEARTWITGLKYLMAGISDEDSLAKRQRTRDQWLKQTFTEADKNGDSSLSIGEVMQLLHKLNVNLPRQKVKQMFKVRQELFTLFDHFT
;
A
#
# COMPACT_ATOMS: atom_id res chain seq x y z
N GLU A 1 -9.33 11.56 -14.69
CA GLU A 1 -10.40 11.20 -13.73
C GLU A 1 -11.19 9.94 -14.07
N LYS A 2 -11.72 9.78 -15.30
CA LYS A 2 -12.55 8.60 -15.68
C LYS A 2 -11.92 7.24 -15.35
N CYS A 3 -10.62 7.05 -15.63
CA CYS A 3 -9.94 5.78 -15.31
C CYS A 3 -9.93 5.47 -13.81
N MET A 4 -9.75 6.48 -12.94
CA MET A 4 -9.74 6.27 -11.49
C MET A 4 -11.10 5.82 -10.98
N SER A 5 -12.17 6.47 -11.46
CA SER A 5 -13.53 6.11 -11.10
C SER A 5 -13.84 4.66 -11.50
N SER A 6 -13.47 4.25 -12.73
CA SER A 6 -13.60 2.86 -13.18
C SER A 6 -12.78 1.88 -12.33
N MET A 7 -11.53 2.22 -11.99
CA MET A 7 -10.71 1.38 -11.11
C MET A 7 -11.29 1.26 -9.69
N GLN A 8 -11.93 2.31 -9.17
CA GLN A 8 -12.59 2.28 -7.85
C GLN A 8 -13.89 1.46 -7.87
N MET A 9 -14.67 1.52 -8.96
CA MET A 9 -15.79 0.60 -9.17
C MET A 9 -15.32 -0.85 -9.22
N GLY A 10 -14.14 -1.07 -9.81
CA GLY A 10 -13.43 -2.34 -9.83
C GLY A 10 -13.67 -3.16 -11.09
N THR A 11 -12.84 -4.18 -11.27
CA THR A 11 -12.82 -5.01 -12.48
C THR A 11 -12.50 -6.45 -12.11
N GLN A 12 -13.22 -7.40 -12.70
CA GLN A 12 -12.89 -8.81 -12.56
C GLN A 12 -11.74 -9.16 -13.49
N MET A 13 -10.63 -9.63 -12.94
CA MET A 13 -9.43 -10.00 -13.69
C MET A 13 -8.88 -11.33 -13.19
N VAL A 14 -8.12 -12.01 -14.03
CA VAL A 14 -7.40 -13.23 -13.67
C VAL A 14 -6.02 -12.87 -13.15
N LYS A 15 -5.72 -13.21 -11.89
CA LYS A 15 -4.38 -13.13 -11.31
C LYS A 15 -3.59 -14.39 -11.61
N LEU A 16 -2.48 -14.25 -12.32
CA LEU A 16 -1.57 -15.38 -12.60
C LEU A 16 -0.60 -15.59 -11.44
N ARG A 17 -0.15 -16.83 -11.26
CA ARG A 17 0.82 -17.24 -10.22
C ARG A 17 1.82 -18.30 -10.70
N GLY A 18 1.93 -18.48 -12.02
CA GLY A 18 2.81 -19.48 -12.63
C GLY A 18 2.33 -20.93 -12.54
N GLY A 19 1.14 -21.20 -11.98
CA GLY A 19 0.46 -22.49 -12.06
C GLY A 19 -0.44 -22.60 -13.30
N PRO A 20 -0.98 -23.80 -13.61
CA PRO A 20 -1.73 -24.04 -14.85
C PRO A 20 -3.05 -23.26 -14.93
N LYS A 21 -3.58 -22.77 -13.80
CA LYS A 21 -4.80 -21.97 -13.74
C LYS A 21 -4.56 -20.68 -12.97
N GLY A 22 -5.01 -19.56 -13.55
CA GLY A 22 -5.08 -18.28 -12.85
C GLY A 22 -6.23 -18.22 -11.84
N LEU A 23 -6.24 -17.16 -11.04
CA LEU A 23 -7.25 -16.93 -10.01
C LEU A 23 -8.12 -15.73 -10.40
N VAL A 24 -9.40 -15.97 -10.67
CA VAL A 24 -10.36 -14.89 -10.90
C VAL A 24 -10.55 -14.09 -9.61
N ARG A 25 -10.33 -12.78 -9.67
CA ARG A 25 -10.44 -11.85 -8.56
C ARG A 25 -11.07 -10.55 -9.02
N PHE A 26 -11.81 -9.92 -8.13
CA PHE A 26 -12.31 -8.57 -8.28
C PHE A 26 -11.27 -7.59 -7.74
N PHE A 27 -10.59 -6.88 -8.63
CA PHE A 27 -9.60 -5.86 -8.31
C PHE A 27 -10.25 -4.49 -8.26
N TYR A 28 -9.81 -3.64 -7.35
CA TYR A 28 -10.30 -2.27 -7.23
C TYR A 28 -9.25 -1.37 -6.60
N LEU A 29 -9.27 -0.09 -6.96
CA LEU A 29 -8.54 0.96 -6.28
C LEU A 29 -9.33 1.36 -5.03
N ASP A 30 -8.67 1.52 -3.88
CA ASP A 30 -9.38 1.94 -2.68
C ASP A 30 -9.90 3.39 -2.76
N GLU A 31 -10.75 3.77 -1.82
CA GLU A 31 -11.39 5.10 -1.76
C GLU A 31 -10.35 6.23 -1.78
N HIS A 32 -9.23 6.03 -1.09
CA HIS A 32 -8.15 7.01 -0.98
C HIS A 32 -7.20 7.00 -2.17
N LYS A 33 -7.33 6.06 -3.12
CA LYS A 33 -6.38 5.86 -4.24
C LYS A 33 -4.95 5.54 -3.75
N SER A 34 -4.85 4.91 -2.59
CA SER A 34 -3.59 4.56 -1.91
C SER A 34 -3.14 3.14 -2.22
N CYS A 35 -4.08 2.25 -2.51
CA CYS A 35 -3.82 0.83 -2.67
C CYS A 35 -4.66 0.24 -3.81
N ILE A 36 -4.04 -0.62 -4.61
CA ILE A 36 -4.76 -1.62 -5.40
C ILE A 36 -5.13 -2.77 -4.46
N ARG A 37 -6.39 -3.20 -4.46
CA ARG A 37 -6.90 -4.27 -3.61
C ARG A 37 -7.62 -5.33 -4.44
N TRP A 38 -7.78 -6.53 -3.88
CA TRP A 38 -8.56 -7.57 -4.54
C TRP A 38 -9.30 -8.51 -3.58
N ARG A 39 -10.41 -9.06 -4.07
CA ARG A 39 -11.24 -10.06 -3.36
C ARG A 39 -11.78 -11.14 -4.32
N PRO A 40 -12.13 -12.34 -3.84
CA PRO A 40 -11.90 -12.85 -2.49
C PRO A 40 -10.41 -13.14 -2.22
N SER A 41 -9.98 -13.05 -0.96
CA SER A 41 -8.65 -13.51 -0.53
C SER A 41 -8.78 -14.20 0.82
N ARG A 42 -8.11 -15.34 1.01
CA ARG A 42 -8.01 -15.96 2.35
C ARG A 42 -7.14 -15.14 3.31
N LYS A 43 -6.34 -14.21 2.79
CA LYS A 43 -5.46 -13.30 3.54
C LYS A 43 -5.87 -11.86 3.23
N ASN A 44 -6.98 -11.39 3.78
CA ASN A 44 -7.59 -10.10 3.42
C ASN A 44 -6.65 -8.90 3.60
N GLU A 45 -5.85 -8.88 4.67
CA GLU A 45 -4.90 -7.78 4.91
C GLU A 45 -3.75 -7.73 3.90
N LYS A 46 -3.34 -8.89 3.38
CA LYS A 46 -2.28 -9.02 2.36
C LYS A 46 -2.81 -8.92 0.92
N ALA A 47 -4.12 -8.72 0.74
CA ALA A 47 -4.75 -8.59 -0.56
C ALA A 47 -4.71 -7.16 -1.07
N LYS A 48 -3.52 -6.53 -1.01
CA LYS A 48 -3.29 -5.15 -1.42
C LYS A 48 -1.86 -4.93 -1.89
N ILE A 49 -1.68 -3.95 -2.76
CA ILE A 49 -0.40 -3.36 -3.14
C ILE A 49 -0.54 -1.85 -2.95
N SER A 50 0.40 -1.23 -2.23
CA SER A 50 0.43 0.22 -2.10
C SER A 50 0.86 0.84 -3.42
N VAL A 51 0.17 1.89 -3.85
CA VAL A 51 0.53 2.66 -5.06
C VAL A 51 1.96 3.17 -4.97
N ASP A 52 2.37 3.67 -3.80
CA ASP A 52 3.72 4.19 -3.54
C ASP A 52 4.82 3.11 -3.66
N SER A 53 4.43 1.83 -3.58
CA SER A 53 5.35 0.70 -3.76
C SER A 53 5.48 0.23 -5.21
N VAL A 54 4.62 0.71 -6.11
CA VAL A 54 4.66 0.32 -7.53
C VAL A 54 5.86 1.00 -8.20
N ARG A 55 6.72 0.19 -8.79
CA ARG A 55 7.93 0.62 -9.49
C ARG A 55 7.71 0.71 -10.99
N GLU A 56 6.93 -0.20 -11.55
CA GLU A 56 6.71 -0.30 -12.99
C GLU A 56 5.35 -0.92 -13.33
N VAL A 57 4.78 -0.51 -14.46
CA VAL A 57 3.60 -1.12 -15.06
C VAL A 57 3.92 -1.44 -16.52
N CYS A 58 3.95 -2.73 -16.84
CA CYS A 58 4.28 -3.24 -18.16
C CYS A 58 3.02 -3.73 -18.88
N GLU A 59 2.87 -3.35 -20.13
CA GLU A 59 1.75 -3.76 -20.97
C GLU A 59 2.05 -5.09 -21.67
N GLY A 60 1.02 -5.90 -21.88
CA GLY A 60 1.15 -7.18 -22.55
C GLY A 60 1.72 -8.28 -21.65
N LYS A 61 2.38 -9.24 -22.31
CA LYS A 61 2.82 -10.52 -21.75
C LYS A 61 4.32 -10.54 -21.45
N GLN A 62 4.83 -9.48 -20.84
CA GLN A 62 6.28 -9.26 -20.70
C GLN A 62 6.92 -10.05 -19.55
N SER A 63 6.17 -10.37 -18.50
CA SER A 63 6.73 -11.07 -17.34
C SER A 63 7.01 -12.56 -17.59
N GLU A 64 7.91 -13.13 -16.79
CA GLU A 64 8.24 -14.56 -16.82
C GLU A 64 7.02 -15.45 -16.56
N ILE A 65 6.02 -14.97 -15.83
CA ILE A 65 4.80 -15.73 -15.55
C ILE A 65 4.00 -15.97 -16.83
N PHE A 66 3.91 -14.97 -17.72
CA PHE A 66 3.22 -15.13 -18.99
C PHE A 66 3.93 -16.11 -19.92
N GLN A 67 5.26 -16.19 -19.88
CA GLN A 67 6.07 -17.09 -20.70
C GLN A 67 5.84 -18.58 -20.38
N ARG A 68 5.28 -18.90 -19.20
CA ARG A 68 4.94 -20.28 -18.81
C ARG A 68 3.65 -20.80 -19.45
N TYR A 69 2.84 -19.92 -20.04
CA TYR A 69 1.62 -20.30 -20.73
C TYR A 69 1.89 -20.52 -22.22
N SER A 70 1.12 -21.40 -22.86
CA SER A 70 1.28 -21.66 -24.30
C SER A 70 1.03 -20.39 -25.11
N GLU A 71 1.71 -20.28 -26.23
CA GLU A 71 1.47 -19.20 -27.19
C GLU A 71 -0.03 -19.15 -27.57
N GLY A 72 -0.58 -17.94 -27.69
CA GLY A 72 -2.01 -17.73 -27.94
C GLY A 72 -2.96 -17.89 -26.74
N SER A 73 -2.48 -18.29 -25.54
CA SER A 73 -3.36 -18.46 -24.35
C SER A 73 -4.14 -17.20 -23.96
N PHE A 74 -3.54 -16.03 -24.19
CA PHE A 74 -4.11 -14.74 -23.83
C PHE A 74 -3.86 -13.70 -24.93
N ASP A 75 -4.86 -12.84 -25.17
CA ASP A 75 -4.72 -11.62 -25.95
C ASP A 75 -3.74 -10.67 -25.23
N PRO A 76 -2.61 -10.27 -25.85
CA PRO A 76 -1.68 -9.31 -25.26
C PRO A 76 -2.36 -8.00 -24.84
N ASN A 77 -3.40 -7.55 -25.53
CA ASN A 77 -4.08 -6.29 -25.21
C ASN A 77 -4.85 -6.35 -23.88
N CYS A 78 -5.18 -7.55 -23.40
CA CYS A 78 -5.84 -7.78 -22.11
C CYS A 78 -4.83 -8.06 -20.99
N CYS A 79 -3.54 -8.11 -21.28
CA CYS A 79 -2.51 -8.51 -20.33
C CYS A 79 -1.71 -7.30 -19.84
N PHE A 80 -1.35 -7.30 -18.57
CA PHE A 80 -0.39 -6.36 -18.00
C PHE A 80 0.21 -6.90 -16.70
N SER A 81 1.33 -6.32 -16.29
CA SER A 81 2.05 -6.68 -15.07
C SER A 81 2.35 -5.43 -14.25
N LEU A 82 2.22 -5.51 -12.92
CA LEU A 82 2.75 -4.50 -12.01
C LEU A 82 3.98 -5.06 -11.31
N TYR A 83 5.08 -4.32 -11.30
CA TYR A 83 6.24 -4.62 -10.46
C TYR A 83 6.26 -3.69 -9.26
N TYR A 84 6.43 -4.25 -8.06
CA TYR A 84 6.30 -3.50 -6.82
C TYR A 84 7.25 -3.98 -5.71
N GLY A 85 7.45 -3.11 -4.72
CA GLY A 85 8.32 -3.37 -3.58
C GLY A 85 9.82 -3.26 -3.89
N GLU A 86 10.64 -3.55 -2.88
CA GLU A 86 12.11 -3.52 -3.01
C GLU A 86 12.66 -4.74 -3.76
N HIS A 87 11.97 -5.88 -3.66
CA HIS A 87 12.36 -7.13 -4.32
C HIS A 87 11.76 -7.30 -5.72
N MET A 88 11.16 -6.26 -6.31
CA MET A 88 10.55 -6.28 -7.65
C MET A 88 9.58 -7.44 -7.86
N GLU A 89 8.67 -7.66 -6.91
CA GLU A 89 7.63 -8.69 -7.05
C GLU A 89 6.66 -8.34 -8.19
N SER A 90 6.18 -9.34 -8.93
CA SER A 90 5.20 -9.15 -10.00
C SER A 90 3.76 -9.45 -9.57
N LEU A 91 2.82 -8.64 -10.06
CA LEU A 91 1.39 -8.94 -10.12
C LEU A 91 0.98 -8.99 -11.59
N ASP A 92 0.76 -10.21 -12.09
CA ASP A 92 0.42 -10.48 -13.49
C ASP A 92 -1.08 -10.67 -13.66
N LEU A 93 -1.69 -9.89 -14.56
CA LEU A 93 -3.14 -9.77 -14.70
C LEU A 93 -3.61 -9.94 -16.14
N VAL A 94 -4.77 -10.60 -16.29
CA VAL A 94 -5.53 -10.68 -17.54
C VAL A 94 -6.93 -10.12 -17.29
N SER A 95 -7.28 -9.02 -17.95
CA SER A 95 -8.62 -8.42 -17.92
C SER A 95 -9.59 -9.14 -18.88
N GLY A 96 -10.88 -8.83 -18.77
CA GLY A 96 -11.89 -9.36 -19.69
C GLY A 96 -11.80 -8.72 -21.08
N THR A 97 -11.39 -7.45 -21.14
CA THR A 97 -11.21 -6.72 -22.40
C THR A 97 -9.93 -5.87 -22.42
N GLY A 98 -9.44 -5.54 -23.62
CA GLY A 98 -8.29 -4.65 -23.75
C GLY A 98 -8.58 -3.21 -23.29
N GLU A 99 -9.85 -2.78 -23.29
CA GLU A 99 -10.23 -1.48 -22.73
C GLU A 99 -10.07 -1.44 -21.21
N GLU A 100 -10.46 -2.52 -20.53
CA GLU A 100 -10.24 -2.66 -19.10
C GLU A 100 -8.74 -2.63 -18.77
N ALA A 101 -7.92 -3.39 -19.49
CA ALA A 101 -6.47 -3.37 -19.31
C ALA A 101 -5.90 -1.95 -19.49
N ARG A 102 -6.23 -1.28 -20.60
CA ARG A 102 -5.78 0.11 -20.85
C ARG A 102 -6.24 1.08 -19.77
N THR A 103 -7.46 0.92 -19.26
CA THR A 103 -7.99 1.74 -18.16
C THR A 103 -7.13 1.60 -16.92
N TRP A 104 -6.80 0.35 -16.53
CA TRP A 104 -5.94 0.06 -15.38
C TRP A 104 -4.51 0.55 -15.59
N ILE A 105 -3.89 0.25 -16.73
CA ILE A 105 -2.53 0.67 -17.06
C ILE A 105 -2.42 2.21 -17.00
N THR A 106 -3.34 2.92 -17.66
CA THR A 106 -3.33 4.38 -17.72
C THR A 106 -3.52 4.99 -16.34
N GLY A 107 -4.49 4.48 -15.57
CA GLY A 107 -4.74 4.96 -14.21
C GLY A 107 -3.57 4.71 -13.27
N LEU A 108 -2.92 3.54 -13.34
CA LEU A 108 -1.75 3.23 -12.54
C LEU A 108 -0.54 4.11 -12.91
N LYS A 109 -0.24 4.27 -14.20
CA LYS A 109 0.83 5.16 -14.66
C LYS A 109 0.60 6.61 -14.19
N TYR A 110 -0.64 7.07 -14.22
CA TYR A 110 -1.00 8.40 -13.73
C TYR A 110 -0.83 8.56 -12.22
N LEU A 111 -1.19 7.54 -11.43
CA LEU A 111 -0.93 7.51 -9.98
C LEU A 111 0.57 7.49 -9.67
N MET A 112 1.34 6.66 -10.38
CA MET A 112 2.79 6.54 -10.19
C MET A 112 3.55 7.83 -10.51
N ALA A 113 3.10 8.56 -11.53
CA ALA A 113 3.71 9.84 -11.90
C ALA A 113 3.45 10.95 -10.86
N GLY A 114 2.66 10.68 -9.81
CA GLY A 114 2.26 11.69 -8.82
C GLY A 114 1.32 12.75 -9.38
N ILE A 115 0.83 12.58 -10.62
CA ILE A 115 0.00 13.57 -11.34
C ILE A 115 -1.45 13.56 -10.82
N SER A 116 -1.79 12.71 -9.85
CA SER A 116 -3.11 12.71 -9.23
C SER A 116 -3.30 13.86 -8.24
N ASP A 117 -3.38 15.09 -8.74
CA ASP A 117 -3.32 16.33 -7.94
C ASP A 117 -2.11 16.28 -6.99
N GLU A 118 -1.05 17.03 -7.26
CA GLU A 118 0.07 17.19 -6.30
C GLU A 118 -0.41 17.55 -4.89
N ASP A 119 -1.61 18.11 -4.77
CA ASP A 119 -2.32 18.30 -3.52
C ASP A 119 -2.63 17.01 -2.75
N SER A 120 -2.82 15.83 -3.36
CA SER A 120 -3.35 14.66 -2.66
C SER A 120 -2.32 13.87 -1.82
N LEU A 121 -1.09 13.68 -2.32
CA LEU A 121 0.01 13.06 -1.55
C LEU A 121 0.52 14.03 -0.48
N ALA A 122 0.74 15.31 -0.85
CA ALA A 122 1.11 16.36 0.10
C ALA A 122 0.02 16.56 1.17
N LYS A 123 -1.27 16.54 0.81
CA LYS A 123 -2.38 16.65 1.77
C LYS A 123 -2.53 15.39 2.61
N ARG A 124 -2.37 14.18 2.06
CA ARG A 124 -2.38 12.95 2.87
C ARG A 124 -1.25 12.98 3.90
N GLN A 125 -0.06 13.39 3.48
CA GLN A 125 1.09 13.52 4.37
C GLN A 125 0.87 14.61 5.42
N ARG A 126 0.36 15.78 5.02
CA ARG A 126 0.00 16.87 5.96
C ARG A 126 -1.10 16.45 6.93
N THR A 127 -2.16 15.77 6.49
CA THR A 127 -3.24 15.31 7.38
C THR A 127 -2.73 14.26 8.36
N ARG A 128 -1.87 13.34 7.91
CA ARG A 128 -1.22 12.36 8.79
C ARG A 128 -0.31 13.06 9.81
N ASP A 129 0.54 13.96 9.36
CA ASP A 129 1.52 14.64 10.22
C ASP A 129 0.82 15.60 11.18
N GLN A 130 -0.26 16.27 10.73
CA GLN A 130 -1.12 17.10 11.57
C GLN A 130 -1.84 16.27 12.62
N TRP A 131 -2.40 15.11 12.24
CA TRP A 131 -3.04 14.20 13.19
C TRP A 131 -2.03 13.62 14.19
N LEU A 132 -0.84 13.23 13.74
CA LEU A 132 0.25 12.74 14.60
C LEU A 132 0.70 13.82 15.58
N LYS A 133 0.94 15.05 15.08
CA LYS A 133 1.34 16.19 15.89
C LYS A 133 0.26 16.52 16.93
N GLN A 134 -1.00 16.61 16.51
CA GLN A 134 -2.11 16.86 17.42
C GLN A 134 -2.26 15.75 18.47
N THR A 135 -2.20 14.48 18.05
CA THR A 135 -2.30 13.33 18.95
C THR A 135 -1.16 13.32 19.96
N PHE A 136 0.06 13.68 19.52
CA PHE A 136 1.22 13.82 20.38
C PHE A 136 1.04 14.96 21.39
N THR A 137 0.67 16.16 20.92
CA THR A 137 0.42 17.32 21.79
C THR A 137 -0.72 17.09 22.77
N GLU A 138 -1.78 16.37 22.39
CA GLU A 138 -2.86 16.01 23.30
C GLU A 138 -2.44 15.01 24.38
N ALA A 139 -1.44 14.17 24.07
CA ALA A 139 -0.89 13.17 24.98
C ALA A 139 0.19 13.74 25.91
N ASP A 140 0.94 14.74 25.46
CA ASP A 140 1.92 15.50 26.25
C ASP A 140 1.21 16.46 27.20
N LYS A 141 0.90 15.99 28.41
CA LYS A 141 0.11 16.74 29.39
C LYS A 141 0.92 17.78 30.13
N ASN A 142 2.22 17.54 30.30
CA ASN A 142 3.12 18.46 30.99
C ASN A 142 3.76 19.48 30.03
N GLY A 143 3.62 19.30 28.71
CA GLY A 143 4.10 20.23 27.68
C GLY A 143 5.62 20.22 27.51
N ASP A 144 6.29 19.14 27.92
CA ASP A 144 7.76 19.05 27.86
C ASP A 144 8.28 18.61 26.48
N SER A 145 7.37 18.49 25.49
CA SER A 145 7.66 18.03 24.12
C SER A 145 8.13 16.58 24.04
N SER A 146 7.98 15.82 25.12
CA SER A 146 8.22 14.39 25.22
C SER A 146 6.98 13.68 25.75
N LEU A 147 6.95 12.35 25.69
CA LEU A 147 5.89 11.57 26.34
C LEU A 147 6.51 10.68 27.39
N SER A 148 6.09 10.85 28.63
CA SER A 148 6.39 9.92 29.71
C SER A 148 5.76 8.55 29.43
N ILE A 149 6.29 7.51 30.08
CA ILE A 149 5.70 6.15 29.98
C ILE A 149 4.22 6.14 30.41
N GLY A 150 3.81 7.03 31.32
CA GLY A 150 2.42 7.18 31.73
C GLY A 150 1.54 7.68 30.57
N GLU A 151 1.98 8.71 29.87
CA GLU A 151 1.28 9.32 28.74
C GLU A 151 1.23 8.39 27.53
N VAL A 152 2.33 7.68 27.23
CA VAL A 152 2.35 6.64 26.19
C VAL A 152 1.32 5.55 26.47
N MET A 153 1.23 5.08 27.72
CA MET A 153 0.27 4.04 28.11
C MET A 153 -1.19 4.51 27.95
N GLN A 154 -1.48 5.76 28.32
CA GLN A 154 -2.82 6.35 28.14
C GLN A 154 -3.15 6.57 26.67
N LEU A 155 -2.18 7.04 25.88
CA LEU A 155 -2.34 7.23 24.44
C LEU A 155 -2.63 5.91 23.72
N LEU A 156 -1.88 4.84 24.01
CA LEU A 156 -2.12 3.52 23.43
C LEU A 156 -3.53 2.99 23.75
N HIS A 157 -4.00 3.22 24.99
CA HIS A 157 -5.36 2.88 25.38
C HIS A 157 -6.40 3.71 24.59
N LYS A 158 -6.21 5.02 24.45
CA LYS A 158 -7.08 5.92 23.66
C LYS A 158 -7.13 5.51 22.18
N LEU A 159 -6.02 5.02 21.64
CA LEU A 159 -5.90 4.51 20.26
C LEU A 159 -6.38 3.06 20.10
N ASN A 160 -6.95 2.46 21.14
CA ASN A 160 -7.43 1.07 21.15
C ASN A 160 -6.34 0.04 20.79
N VAL A 161 -5.08 0.31 21.16
CA VAL A 161 -3.94 -0.58 20.95
C VAL A 161 -3.77 -1.49 22.16
N ASN A 162 -3.97 -2.80 21.98
CA ASN A 162 -3.80 -3.78 23.04
C ASN A 162 -2.38 -4.37 23.03
N LEU A 163 -1.49 -3.76 23.81
CA LEU A 163 -0.12 -4.26 24.01
C LEU A 163 0.13 -4.56 25.49
N PRO A 164 0.82 -5.67 25.82
CA PRO A 164 1.19 -5.97 27.20
C PRO A 164 2.06 -4.85 27.79
N ARG A 165 1.75 -4.39 29.01
CA ARG A 165 2.47 -3.28 29.67
C ARG A 165 3.99 -3.51 29.70
N GLN A 166 4.44 -4.75 29.87
CA GLN A 166 5.86 -5.11 29.88
C GLN A 166 6.54 -4.85 28.53
N LYS A 167 5.85 -5.15 27.41
CA LYS A 167 6.36 -4.89 26.06
C LYS A 167 6.48 -3.40 25.78
N VAL A 168 5.51 -2.60 26.23
CA VAL A 168 5.56 -1.13 26.11
C VAL A 168 6.74 -0.56 26.90
N LYS A 169 6.95 -1.00 28.15
CA LYS A 169 8.10 -0.58 28.96
C LYS A 169 9.44 -0.95 28.32
N GLN A 170 9.56 -2.16 27.76
CA GLN A 170 10.76 -2.56 27.02
C GLN A 170 11.01 -1.66 25.81
N MET A 171 9.99 -1.42 24.99
CA MET A 171 10.10 -0.53 23.81
C MET A 171 10.48 0.89 24.19
N PHE A 172 9.99 1.40 25.33
CA PHE A 172 10.33 2.72 25.85
C PHE A 172 11.79 2.79 26.31
N LYS A 173 12.26 1.78 27.04
CA LYS A 173 13.63 1.71 27.56
C LYS A 173 14.67 1.63 26.44
N VAL A 174 14.43 0.77 25.43
CA VAL A 174 15.32 0.62 24.27
C VAL A 174 15.48 1.94 23.50
N ARG A 175 14.42 2.75 23.39
CA ARG A 175 14.49 4.06 22.73
C ARG A 175 15.22 5.13 23.55
N GLN A 176 15.05 5.15 24.87
CA GLN A 176 15.82 6.07 25.73
C GLN A 176 17.32 5.77 25.68
N GLU A 177 17.71 4.48 25.65
CA GLU A 177 19.10 4.05 25.53
C GLU A 177 19.72 4.44 24.17
N LEU A 178 18.96 4.36 23.08
CA LEU A 178 19.42 4.79 21.75
C LEU A 178 19.61 6.31 21.62
N PHE A 179 18.73 7.11 22.25
CA PHE A 179 18.89 8.57 22.29
C PHE A 179 20.09 8.99 23.15
N THR A 180 20.28 8.39 24.33
CA THR A 180 21.45 8.67 25.19
C THR A 180 22.77 8.21 24.55
N LEU A 181 22.76 7.13 23.77
CA LEU A 181 23.93 6.72 23.00
C LEU A 181 24.27 7.72 21.89
N PHE A 182 23.28 8.28 21.19
CA PHE A 182 23.53 9.29 20.15
C PHE A 182 24.11 10.58 20.73
N ASP A 183 23.59 11.05 21.86
CA ASP A 183 24.11 12.24 22.56
C ASP A 183 25.52 12.04 23.15
N HIS A 184 25.95 10.79 23.37
CA HIS A 184 27.29 10.48 23.86
C HIS A 184 28.36 10.47 22.75
N PHE A 185 27.94 10.48 21.47
CA PHE A 185 28.80 10.40 20.28
C PHE A 185 28.76 11.66 19.38
N THR A 186 28.09 12.73 19.82
CA THR A 186 28.14 14.08 19.22
C THR A 186 28.63 15.09 20.24
#